data_AF-A0A7M5UPR9-F1
#
_entry.id   AF-A0A7M5UPR9-F1
#
_cell.length_a   1.000
_cell.length_b   1.000
_cell.length_c   1.000
_cell.angle_alpha   90.00
_cell.angle_beta   90.00
_cell.angle_gamma   90.00
#
_symmetry.space_group_name_H-M   'P 1'
#
loop_
_entity.id
_entity.type
_entity.pdbx_description
1 polymer ?
#
loop_
_entity_poly.entity_id
_entity_poly.type
_entity_poly.pdbx_seq_one_letter_code
_entity_poly.pdbx_strand_id
1 'polypeptide(L)'
;MGLLKVCLTFCLVIAVVVENRRITKLERIENVLKRTNRILDDLNREVVISSDEESCEDKQSKCGDWKERDGDEWEENCATKPYLQSHCKKSCNFCDSGSGGVTEEPPVTVAPPKTEAPPPTETPECADVKPQACAEAKEKETNPVKWERRCNKGKFLLDNCKKTCGHCDGGSGGSGQTSEAPVKTTEAPVKPTEAPVKTTVAPVKTTEAPVKTTEAPVKTTEIPTEKTEEPAGSGSGIDSLIEECTSDNKEHCECGEAPFETYVFKIDTQTRCFTVYRPEGFEGKPVPVVITSQCYGKDRLMSIGMTNTGTGDNVAAARYGFARIGLSTPDGGWTFGNNGIVNDTVRMPCSEDDSKDIAYVNKVFEYIDSHPDKFDVNRIYTEGFSQNSMFSAYIGFCHSDRVTGIWQGGSGLAFKSDDGINLPGKQAKCSAISYAEDGRNCIECTDCKYWPIYPCYQPKKPMIDCIADYNNDYIASSRSNSETESTTLNMYNVAKDEGHDARMLRFKPSDDGTIAGGHKNPRNTVYWQMGCWGMTEKCSSECETSFKTCVNGKDVSKAENRVNSFEACIEKDTFKDLSGCDSTCSPTFEMLKQSEVPYKAEFAYGKFGGNDESGLAKPSTSQCTAE
;
A
#
# COMPACT_ATOMS: atom_id res chain seq x y z
N MET A 1 -54.28 46.21 -25.50
CA MET A 1 -54.64 44.80 -25.82
C MET A 1 -53.58 44.06 -26.65
N GLY A 2 -52.88 44.68 -27.61
CA GLY A 2 -51.86 44.00 -28.43
C GLY A 2 -50.64 43.47 -27.67
N LEU A 3 -50.02 44.29 -26.80
CA LEU A 3 -48.85 43.88 -26.01
C LEU A 3 -49.15 42.75 -25.02
N LEU A 4 -50.35 42.74 -24.42
CA LEU A 4 -50.73 41.73 -23.45
C LEU A 4 -50.86 40.34 -24.09
N LYS A 5 -51.35 40.26 -25.35
CA LYS A 5 -51.39 39.01 -26.12
C LYS A 5 -49.99 38.49 -26.45
N VAL A 6 -49.05 39.36 -26.81
CA VAL A 6 -47.68 38.95 -27.13
C VAL A 6 -46.96 38.40 -25.89
N CYS A 7 -47.15 39.04 -24.73
CA CYS A 7 -46.53 38.59 -23.48
C CYS A 7 -47.08 37.22 -23.01
N LEU A 8 -48.40 37.01 -23.12
CA LEU A 8 -49.03 35.74 -22.79
C LEU A 8 -48.56 34.60 -23.71
N THR A 9 -48.44 34.85 -25.01
CA THR A 9 -47.92 33.85 -25.96
C THR A 9 -46.47 33.50 -25.66
N PHE A 10 -45.63 34.47 -25.29
CA PHE A 10 -44.22 34.22 -24.96
C PHE A 10 -44.06 33.41 -23.67
N CYS A 11 -44.84 33.70 -22.63
CA CYS A 11 -44.85 32.91 -21.40
C CYS A 11 -45.31 31.46 -21.63
N LEU A 12 -46.32 31.25 -22.47
CA LEU A 12 -46.80 29.92 -22.85
C LEU A 12 -45.73 29.11 -23.61
N VAL A 13 -44.99 29.74 -24.53
CA VAL A 13 -43.90 29.08 -25.26
C VAL A 13 -42.77 28.68 -24.31
N ILE A 14 -42.38 29.55 -23.37
CA ILE A 14 -41.35 29.22 -22.38
C ILE A 14 -41.81 28.07 -21.47
N ALA A 15 -43.06 28.08 -21.00
CA ALA A 15 -43.61 27.01 -20.18
C ALA A 15 -43.60 25.67 -20.91
N VAL A 16 -44.00 25.64 -22.19
CA VAL A 16 -43.95 24.43 -23.03
C VAL A 16 -42.51 23.95 -23.26
N VAL A 17 -41.55 24.85 -23.47
CA VAL A 17 -40.13 24.46 -23.65
C VAL A 17 -39.52 23.91 -22.36
N VAL A 18 -39.85 24.50 -21.20
CA VAL A 18 -39.38 24.01 -19.89
C VAL A 18 -39.98 22.64 -19.58
N GLU A 19 -41.26 22.43 -19.86
CA GLU A 19 -41.93 21.16 -19.62
C GLU A 19 -41.44 20.07 -20.57
N ASN A 20 -41.19 20.40 -21.85
CA ASN A 20 -40.63 19.45 -22.80
C ASN A 20 -39.19 19.03 -22.41
N ARG A 21 -38.37 19.95 -21.86
CA ARG A 21 -37.05 19.62 -21.30
C ARG A 21 -37.13 18.71 -20.07
N ARG A 22 -38.16 18.85 -19.23
CA ARG A 22 -38.41 17.96 -18.10
C ARG A 22 -38.81 16.55 -18.57
N ILE A 23 -39.67 16.46 -19.57
CA ILE A 23 -40.07 15.17 -20.18
C ILE A 23 -38.86 14.45 -20.78
N THR A 24 -38.01 15.15 -21.55
CA THR A 24 -36.79 14.54 -22.11
C THR A 24 -35.78 14.10 -21.03
N LYS A 25 -35.71 14.80 -19.88
CA LYS A 25 -34.90 14.35 -18.74
C LYS A 25 -35.46 13.08 -18.10
N LEU A 26 -36.79 12.98 -17.97
CA LEU A 26 -37.45 11.80 -17.41
C LEU A 26 -37.29 10.56 -18.32
N GLU A 27 -37.43 10.72 -19.63
CA GLU A 27 -37.18 9.63 -20.61
C GLU A 27 -35.73 9.14 -20.58
N ARG A 28 -34.76 10.05 -20.33
CA ARG A 28 -33.36 9.67 -20.15
C ARG A 28 -33.14 8.91 -18.84
N ILE A 29 -33.76 9.33 -17.75
CA ILE A 29 -33.71 8.66 -16.46
C ILE A 29 -34.33 7.25 -16.55
N GLU A 30 -35.45 7.09 -17.24
CA GLU A 30 -36.10 5.79 -17.46
C GLU A 30 -35.19 4.83 -18.28
N ASN A 31 -34.50 5.35 -19.29
CA ASN A 31 -33.55 4.56 -20.08
C ASN A 31 -32.31 4.16 -19.28
N VAL A 32 -31.82 5.02 -18.38
CA VAL A 32 -30.74 4.68 -17.44
C VAL A 32 -31.20 3.58 -16.48
N LEU A 33 -32.37 3.72 -15.87
CA LEU A 33 -32.98 2.70 -15.00
C LEU A 33 -33.14 1.34 -15.69
N LYS A 34 -33.64 1.31 -16.94
CA LYS A 34 -33.76 0.07 -17.72
C LYS A 34 -32.40 -0.57 -18.01
N ARG A 35 -31.34 0.23 -18.20
CA ARG A 35 -29.99 -0.28 -18.44
C ARG A 35 -29.35 -0.80 -17.15
N THR A 36 -29.53 -0.11 -16.03
CA THR A 36 -29.08 -0.54 -14.71
C THR A 36 -29.74 -1.85 -14.28
N ASN A 37 -31.05 -2.02 -14.51
CA ASN A 37 -31.74 -3.27 -14.19
C ASN A 37 -31.24 -4.45 -15.01
N ARG A 38 -30.92 -4.26 -16.31
CA ARG A 38 -30.28 -5.33 -17.11
C ARG A 38 -28.89 -5.70 -16.59
N ILE A 39 -28.10 -4.72 -16.16
CA ILE A 39 -26.78 -4.97 -15.58
C ILE A 39 -26.92 -5.73 -14.25
N LEU A 40 -27.94 -5.41 -13.44
CA LEU A 40 -28.26 -6.17 -12.22
C LEU A 40 -28.67 -7.61 -12.53
N ASP A 41 -29.48 -7.84 -13.57
CA ASP A 41 -29.88 -9.18 -13.99
C ASP A 41 -28.69 -10.00 -14.52
N ASP A 42 -27.76 -9.36 -15.26
CA ASP A 42 -26.54 -9.99 -15.76
C ASP A 42 -25.55 -10.30 -14.62
N LEU A 43 -25.41 -9.41 -13.63
CA LEU A 43 -24.59 -9.66 -12.43
C LEU A 43 -25.18 -10.76 -11.55
N ASN A 44 -26.50 -10.82 -11.39
CA ASN A 44 -27.16 -11.94 -10.68
C ASN A 44 -27.01 -13.27 -11.41
N ARG A 45 -26.80 -13.27 -12.73
CA ARG A 45 -26.43 -14.48 -13.50
C ARG A 45 -24.98 -14.92 -13.30
N GLU A 46 -24.06 -13.99 -13.07
CA GLU A 46 -22.64 -14.30 -12.86
C GLU A 46 -22.33 -14.72 -11.41
N VAL A 47 -23.05 -14.16 -10.41
CA VAL A 47 -22.81 -14.44 -8.98
C VAL A 47 -23.19 -15.88 -8.58
N VAL A 48 -24.12 -16.53 -9.29
CA VAL A 48 -24.50 -17.94 -9.02
C VAL A 48 -23.39 -18.93 -9.44
N ILE A 49 -22.36 -18.49 -10.17
CA ILE A 49 -21.33 -19.36 -10.76
C ILE A 49 -20.04 -19.38 -9.94
N SER A 50 -19.82 -18.44 -9.00
CA SER A 50 -18.48 -18.24 -8.39
C SER A 50 -18.33 -18.62 -6.91
N SER A 51 -19.25 -19.35 -6.29
CA SER A 51 -19.01 -19.88 -4.94
C SER A 51 -18.46 -21.30 -4.99
N ASP A 52 -17.35 -21.50 -4.26
CA ASP A 52 -16.91 -22.75 -3.64
C ASP A 52 -15.80 -23.55 -4.36
N GLU A 53 -14.55 -23.26 -3.96
CA GLU A 53 -13.40 -24.16 -4.09
C GLU A 53 -13.40 -25.19 -2.95
N GLU A 54 -14.10 -26.30 -3.14
CA GLU A 54 -13.96 -27.53 -2.33
C GLU A 54 -13.69 -28.77 -3.23
N SER A 55 -13.18 -29.82 -2.59
CA SER A 55 -12.50 -30.99 -3.17
C SER A 55 -13.36 -31.87 -4.11
N CYS A 56 -12.71 -32.83 -4.80
CA CYS A 56 -13.27 -33.57 -5.94
C CYS A 56 -14.49 -34.47 -5.67
N GLU A 57 -14.80 -34.84 -4.43
CA GLU A 57 -15.87 -35.81 -4.13
C GLU A 57 -17.29 -35.19 -4.19
N ASP A 58 -17.44 -33.89 -3.92
CA ASP A 58 -18.76 -33.21 -3.86
C ASP A 58 -19.37 -32.86 -5.24
N LYS A 59 -18.63 -33.04 -6.34
CA LYS A 59 -19.08 -32.60 -7.69
C LYS A 59 -19.83 -33.66 -8.48
N GLN A 60 -19.86 -34.91 -8.01
CA GLN A 60 -20.54 -36.00 -8.71
C GLN A 60 -22.08 -35.85 -8.68
N SER A 61 -22.64 -35.35 -7.58
CA SER A 61 -24.08 -35.05 -7.46
C SER A 61 -24.50 -33.89 -8.36
N LYS A 62 -23.71 -32.81 -8.38
CA LYS A 62 -24.00 -31.60 -9.18
C LYS A 62 -23.94 -31.82 -10.69
N CYS A 63 -23.09 -32.70 -11.19
CA CYS A 63 -23.07 -33.03 -12.63
C CYS A 63 -24.35 -33.77 -13.07
N GLY A 64 -25.02 -34.50 -12.16
CA GLY A 64 -26.34 -35.07 -12.40
C GLY A 64 -27.41 -33.99 -12.57
N ASP A 65 -27.46 -33.03 -11.64
CA ASP A 65 -28.39 -31.90 -11.67
C ASP A 65 -28.24 -31.04 -12.93
N TRP A 66 -27.00 -30.85 -13.40
CA TRP A 66 -26.73 -30.09 -14.63
C TRP A 66 -27.13 -30.83 -15.89
N LYS A 67 -26.96 -32.15 -15.93
CA LYS A 67 -27.45 -32.96 -17.05
C LYS A 67 -28.98 -32.95 -17.11
N GLU A 68 -29.64 -33.01 -15.96
CA GLU A 68 -31.10 -32.91 -15.88
C GLU A 68 -31.61 -31.52 -16.28
N ARG A 69 -30.91 -30.45 -15.87
CA ARG A 69 -31.22 -29.07 -16.27
C ARG A 69 -31.02 -28.82 -17.77
N ASP A 70 -29.91 -29.29 -18.34
CA ASP A 70 -29.52 -29.00 -19.72
C ASP A 70 -30.21 -29.96 -20.72
N GLY A 71 -30.81 -31.07 -20.24
CA GLY A 71 -31.67 -31.96 -21.00
C GLY A 71 -31.01 -32.45 -22.30
N ASP A 72 -31.72 -32.28 -23.43
CA ASP A 72 -31.27 -32.70 -24.76
C ASP A 72 -30.05 -31.90 -25.27
N GLU A 73 -29.79 -30.72 -24.70
CA GLU A 73 -28.65 -29.87 -25.07
C GLU A 73 -27.37 -30.21 -24.30
N TRP A 74 -27.41 -31.18 -23.38
CA TRP A 74 -26.29 -31.55 -22.52
C TRP A 74 -25.01 -31.89 -23.30
N GLU A 75 -25.12 -32.67 -24.37
CA GLU A 75 -23.95 -33.13 -25.12
C GLU A 75 -23.24 -31.98 -25.85
N GLU A 76 -24.00 -31.08 -26.46
CA GLU A 76 -23.47 -29.88 -27.11
C GLU A 76 -22.87 -28.91 -26.08
N ASN A 77 -23.57 -28.70 -24.96
CA ASN A 77 -23.10 -27.84 -23.89
C ASN A 77 -21.82 -28.38 -23.23
N CYS A 78 -21.72 -29.69 -22.98
CA CYS A 78 -20.47 -30.22 -22.44
C CYS A 78 -19.34 -30.18 -23.46
N ALA A 79 -19.60 -30.36 -24.77
CA ALA A 79 -18.56 -30.26 -25.79
C ALA A 79 -18.02 -28.83 -25.96
N THR A 80 -18.86 -27.81 -25.79
CA THR A 80 -18.52 -26.43 -26.14
C THR A 80 -18.15 -25.56 -24.94
N LYS A 81 -18.65 -25.87 -23.73
CA LYS A 81 -18.42 -25.03 -22.54
C LYS A 81 -17.14 -25.46 -21.80
N PRO A 82 -16.11 -24.59 -21.71
CA PRO A 82 -14.84 -24.93 -21.07
C PRO A 82 -14.96 -25.35 -19.60
N TYR A 83 -15.94 -24.79 -18.89
CA TYR A 83 -16.21 -25.12 -17.49
C TYR A 83 -16.63 -26.59 -17.31
N LEU A 84 -17.60 -27.07 -18.10
CA LEU A 84 -18.07 -28.46 -18.04
C LEU A 84 -16.98 -29.47 -18.44
N GLN A 85 -16.15 -29.13 -19.44
CA GLN A 85 -14.96 -29.91 -19.81
C GLN A 85 -13.95 -30.00 -18.66
N SER A 86 -13.70 -28.89 -17.97
CA SER A 86 -12.69 -28.84 -16.92
C SER A 86 -13.11 -29.52 -15.61
N HIS A 87 -14.43 -29.56 -15.32
CA HIS A 87 -14.96 -30.07 -14.06
C HIS A 87 -15.73 -31.39 -14.21
N CYS A 88 -16.74 -31.51 -15.08
CA CYS A 88 -17.51 -32.76 -15.18
C CYS A 88 -16.79 -33.85 -15.98
N LYS A 89 -16.07 -33.50 -17.06
CA LYS A 89 -15.30 -34.50 -17.82
C LYS A 89 -14.07 -34.99 -17.06
N LYS A 90 -13.34 -34.05 -16.43
CA LYS A 90 -12.06 -34.34 -15.75
C LYS A 90 -12.21 -35.01 -14.39
N SER A 91 -13.27 -34.68 -13.64
CA SER A 91 -13.48 -35.22 -12.28
C SER A 91 -14.38 -36.45 -12.24
N CYS A 92 -15.33 -36.60 -13.17
CA CYS A 92 -16.36 -37.65 -13.09
C CYS A 92 -16.56 -38.44 -14.40
N ASN A 93 -15.88 -38.11 -15.49
CA ASN A 93 -16.01 -38.76 -16.80
C ASN A 93 -17.45 -38.74 -17.39
N PHE A 94 -18.29 -37.78 -16.98
CA PHE A 94 -19.74 -37.76 -17.25
C PHE A 94 -20.16 -37.19 -18.62
N CYS A 95 -19.21 -36.76 -19.45
CA CYS A 95 -19.47 -36.12 -20.74
C CYS A 95 -19.27 -37.01 -21.97
N ASP A 96 -18.99 -38.30 -21.76
CA ASP A 96 -18.91 -39.25 -22.85
C ASP A 96 -20.25 -40.03 -22.92
N SER A 97 -20.89 -39.96 -24.07
CA SER A 97 -22.23 -40.49 -24.32
C SER A 97 -22.25 -42.03 -24.33
N GLY A 98 -22.54 -42.63 -23.17
CA GLY A 98 -23.30 -43.87 -23.04
C GLY A 98 -22.53 -45.21 -23.06
N SER A 99 -22.43 -45.86 -21.89
CA SER A 99 -23.08 -47.16 -21.62
C SER A 99 -22.83 -47.55 -20.15
N GLY A 100 -23.92 -47.83 -19.43
CA GLY A 100 -23.89 -48.19 -18.02
C GLY A 100 -23.11 -49.46 -17.70
N GLY A 101 -22.59 -49.50 -16.47
CA GLY A 101 -21.98 -50.67 -15.87
C GLY A 101 -21.69 -50.38 -14.41
N VAL A 102 -22.62 -50.76 -13.54
CA VAL A 102 -22.41 -50.88 -12.09
C VAL A 102 -21.33 -51.93 -11.87
N THR A 103 -20.22 -51.58 -11.22
CA THR A 103 -19.32 -52.56 -10.58
C THR A 103 -18.78 -52.01 -9.26
N GLU A 104 -19.41 -52.51 -8.20
CA GLU A 104 -18.95 -52.85 -6.84
C GLU A 104 -17.58 -52.35 -6.33
N GLU A 105 -17.63 -51.82 -5.10
CA GLU A 105 -16.49 -51.60 -4.18
C GLU A 105 -15.66 -52.87 -3.93
N PRO A 106 -14.36 -52.72 -3.65
CA PRO A 106 -13.65 -53.64 -2.79
C PRO A 106 -13.06 -52.96 -1.52
N PRO A 107 -12.75 -53.76 -0.48
CA PRO A 107 -12.98 -53.37 0.91
C PRO A 107 -11.77 -52.77 1.62
N VAL A 108 -12.09 -52.06 2.70
CA VAL A 108 -11.20 -51.63 3.78
C VAL A 108 -10.36 -52.79 4.31
N THR A 109 -9.03 -52.62 4.36
CA THR A 109 -8.15 -53.54 5.08
C THR A 109 -7.27 -52.80 6.09
N VAL A 110 -7.17 -53.45 7.25
CA VAL A 110 -6.63 -53.00 8.54
C VAL A 110 -5.12 -53.13 8.59
N ALA A 111 -4.44 -52.18 9.24
CA ALA A 111 -3.01 -52.20 9.52
C ALA A 111 -2.62 -53.17 10.65
N PRO A 112 -1.39 -53.73 10.63
CA PRO A 112 -0.70 -54.19 11.84
C PRO A 112 0.73 -53.62 12.01
N PRO A 113 1.39 -53.84 13.18
CA PRO A 113 2.21 -52.82 13.85
C PRO A 113 3.75 -52.96 13.74
N LYS A 114 4.40 -51.91 14.27
CA LYS A 114 5.84 -51.59 14.49
C LYS A 114 6.80 -52.75 14.81
N THR A 115 8.08 -52.61 14.39
CA THR A 115 9.29 -52.64 15.29
C THR A 115 10.62 -52.28 14.59
N GLU A 116 11.41 -51.46 15.31
CA GLU A 116 12.88 -51.37 15.51
C GLU A 116 13.92 -51.10 14.38
N ALA A 117 14.91 -50.25 14.75
CA ALA A 117 16.09 -49.80 14.00
C ALA A 117 17.34 -50.67 14.28
N PRO A 118 18.41 -50.61 13.45
CA PRO A 118 19.72 -50.05 13.88
C PRO A 118 20.51 -49.35 12.71
N PRO A 119 21.77 -48.85 12.83
CA PRO A 119 22.21 -47.53 12.33
C PRO A 119 23.35 -47.61 11.28
N PRO A 120 24.24 -46.60 11.15
CA PRO A 120 24.09 -45.31 10.49
C PRO A 120 25.01 -45.20 9.25
N THR A 121 24.67 -44.38 8.24
CA THR A 121 25.59 -43.47 7.50
C THR A 121 24.95 -42.91 6.23
N GLU A 122 25.47 -41.74 5.84
CA GLU A 122 25.33 -41.04 4.55
C GLU A 122 24.22 -39.99 4.44
N THR A 123 24.69 -38.75 4.34
CA THR A 123 24.02 -37.54 3.85
C THR A 123 23.05 -37.84 2.69
N PRO A 124 21.79 -37.35 2.70
CA PRO A 124 20.87 -37.64 1.62
C PRO A 124 21.11 -36.70 0.42
N GLU A 125 21.46 -37.30 -0.72
CA GLU A 125 21.20 -36.73 -2.04
C GLU A 125 19.69 -36.48 -2.22
N CYS A 126 19.32 -35.33 -2.80
CA CYS A 126 17.93 -35.03 -3.14
C CYS A 126 17.43 -35.93 -4.31
N ALA A 127 16.45 -36.79 -4.03
CA ALA A 127 15.67 -37.49 -5.05
C ALA A 127 14.36 -36.72 -5.35
N ASP A 128 13.87 -36.79 -6.60
CA ASP A 128 12.64 -36.11 -7.04
C ASP A 128 11.40 -36.67 -6.31
N VAL A 129 10.50 -35.79 -5.87
CA VAL A 129 9.37 -36.15 -4.99
C VAL A 129 8.23 -36.82 -5.76
N LYS A 130 8.06 -36.53 -7.07
CA LYS A 130 6.97 -37.08 -7.92
C LYS A 130 7.39 -37.27 -9.41
N PRO A 131 8.27 -38.23 -9.74
CA PRO A 131 8.81 -38.40 -11.09
C PRO A 131 7.76 -38.76 -12.17
N GLN A 132 6.71 -39.51 -11.82
CA GLN A 132 5.68 -39.96 -12.76
C GLN A 132 4.77 -38.82 -13.24
N ALA A 133 4.40 -37.91 -12.34
CA ALA A 133 3.61 -36.71 -12.67
C ALA A 133 4.38 -35.75 -13.60
N CYS A 134 5.71 -35.73 -13.50
CA CYS A 134 6.56 -34.93 -14.37
C CYS A 134 6.70 -35.53 -15.78
N ALA A 135 6.73 -36.86 -15.91
CA ALA A 135 6.69 -37.54 -17.22
C ALA A 135 5.37 -37.25 -17.97
N GLU A 136 4.24 -37.35 -17.27
CA GLU A 136 2.92 -37.05 -17.84
C GLU A 136 2.75 -35.58 -18.25
N ALA A 137 3.33 -34.65 -17.49
CA ALA A 137 3.31 -33.22 -17.82
C ALA A 137 4.10 -32.91 -19.10
N LYS A 138 5.19 -33.65 -19.35
CA LYS A 138 6.03 -33.51 -20.56
C LYS A 138 5.33 -34.07 -21.80
N GLU A 139 4.66 -35.21 -21.70
CA GLU A 139 3.91 -35.80 -22.82
C GLU A 139 2.73 -34.95 -23.28
N LYS A 140 2.14 -34.15 -22.38
CA LYS A 140 0.99 -33.27 -22.67
C LYS A 140 1.35 -31.95 -23.35
N GLU A 141 2.64 -31.57 -23.41
CA GLU A 141 3.09 -30.35 -24.07
C GLU A 141 4.08 -30.68 -25.18
N THR A 142 3.55 -30.92 -26.38
CA THR A 142 4.34 -31.28 -27.57
C THR A 142 5.11 -30.10 -28.17
N ASN A 143 4.88 -28.87 -27.68
CA ASN A 143 5.60 -27.68 -28.12
C ASN A 143 6.85 -27.42 -27.23
N PRO A 144 8.07 -27.54 -27.77
CA PRO A 144 9.30 -27.47 -26.99
C PRO A 144 9.53 -26.09 -26.34
N VAL A 145 9.12 -25.00 -26.99
CA VAL A 145 9.28 -23.63 -26.46
C VAL A 145 8.30 -23.34 -25.31
N LYS A 146 7.08 -23.89 -25.38
CA LYS A 146 6.12 -23.81 -24.26
C LYS A 146 6.55 -24.68 -23.10
N TRP A 147 7.07 -25.88 -23.38
CA TRP A 147 7.61 -26.76 -22.36
C TRP A 147 8.75 -26.09 -21.58
N GLU A 148 9.71 -25.49 -22.28
CA GLU A 148 10.84 -24.80 -21.66
C GLU A 148 10.40 -23.60 -20.81
N ARG A 149 9.45 -22.79 -21.29
CA ARG A 149 8.88 -21.68 -20.52
C ARG A 149 8.11 -22.15 -19.28
N ARG A 150 7.43 -23.30 -19.36
CA ARG A 150 6.66 -23.89 -18.26
C ARG A 150 7.56 -24.54 -17.21
N CYS A 151 8.64 -25.19 -17.65
CA CYS A 151 9.67 -25.74 -16.78
C CYS A 151 10.37 -24.63 -15.97
N ASN A 152 10.71 -23.51 -16.63
CA ASN A 152 11.43 -22.39 -15.99
C ASN A 152 10.57 -21.47 -15.11
N LYS A 153 9.23 -21.60 -15.12
CA LYS A 153 8.32 -20.72 -14.36
C LYS A 153 7.41 -21.46 -13.38
N GLY A 154 7.30 -22.78 -13.47
CA GLY A 154 6.43 -23.57 -12.61
C GLY A 154 7.07 -23.87 -11.27
N LYS A 155 6.68 -23.15 -10.21
CA LYS A 155 7.11 -23.40 -8.83
C LYS A 155 7.01 -24.89 -8.45
N PHE A 156 5.92 -25.55 -8.85
CA PHE A 156 5.73 -26.99 -8.64
C PHE A 156 6.84 -27.88 -9.27
N LEU A 157 7.27 -27.59 -10.50
CA LEU A 157 8.29 -28.40 -11.20
C LEU A 157 9.70 -28.13 -10.62
N LEU A 158 9.99 -26.87 -10.30
CA LEU A 158 11.22 -26.43 -9.64
C LEU A 158 11.39 -27.03 -8.24
N ASP A 159 10.29 -27.20 -7.51
CA ASP A 159 10.30 -27.69 -6.13
C ASP A 159 10.28 -29.23 -6.04
N ASN A 160 9.73 -29.93 -7.05
CA ASN A 160 9.47 -31.39 -6.96
C ASN A 160 10.25 -32.26 -7.96
N CYS A 161 10.87 -31.68 -9.00
CA CYS A 161 11.47 -32.43 -10.11
C CYS A 161 12.89 -31.94 -10.50
N LYS A 162 13.69 -31.49 -9.52
CA LYS A 162 15.03 -30.91 -9.73
C LYS A 162 15.98 -31.76 -10.58
N LYS A 163 16.01 -33.10 -10.43
CA LYS A 163 16.85 -33.98 -11.28
C LYS A 163 16.26 -34.10 -12.69
N THR A 164 14.94 -34.24 -12.83
CA THR A 164 14.25 -34.39 -14.12
C THR A 164 14.24 -33.10 -14.96
N CYS A 165 14.26 -31.92 -14.33
CA CYS A 165 14.37 -30.61 -14.99
C CYS A 165 15.78 -30.32 -15.55
N GLY A 166 16.81 -31.08 -15.15
CA GLY A 166 18.16 -31.07 -15.73
C GLY A 166 18.28 -31.68 -17.13
N HIS A 167 17.15 -31.96 -17.79
CA HIS A 167 17.05 -32.38 -19.19
C HIS A 167 16.14 -31.42 -20.00
N CYS A 168 16.39 -30.12 -19.88
CA CYS A 168 15.86 -29.11 -20.81
C CYS A 168 16.71 -28.96 -22.08
N ASP A 169 17.86 -29.64 -22.17
CA ASP A 169 18.69 -29.61 -23.37
C ASP A 169 18.19 -30.60 -24.42
N GLY A 170 17.39 -30.09 -25.36
CA GLY A 170 17.15 -30.78 -26.62
C GLY A 170 18.43 -30.82 -27.45
N GLY A 171 19.12 -31.96 -27.47
CA GLY A 171 20.34 -32.16 -28.24
C GLY A 171 20.14 -32.45 -29.73
N SER A 172 21.05 -31.92 -30.55
CA SER A 172 21.60 -32.50 -31.79
C SER A 172 22.81 -31.63 -32.16
N GLY A 173 24.06 -32.04 -32.36
CA GLY A 173 24.76 -33.31 -32.46
C GLY A 173 26.10 -32.95 -33.16
N GLY A 174 27.22 -33.56 -32.77
CA GLY A 174 28.47 -33.50 -33.56
C GLY A 174 29.69 -32.91 -32.85
N SER A 175 30.56 -33.81 -32.43
CA SER A 175 31.95 -33.64 -32.02
C SER A 175 32.81 -32.78 -32.95
N GLY A 176 33.73 -32.00 -32.36
CA GLY A 176 34.89 -31.46 -33.08
C GLY A 176 35.73 -30.54 -32.21
N GLN A 177 36.82 -31.07 -31.64
CA GLN A 177 37.89 -30.32 -30.99
C GLN A 177 38.44 -29.21 -31.90
N THR A 178 38.63 -28.02 -31.35
CA THR A 178 39.79 -27.18 -31.71
C THR A 178 40.34 -26.52 -30.45
N SER A 179 41.56 -26.92 -30.08
CA SER A 179 42.40 -26.14 -29.18
C SER A 179 42.95 -24.95 -29.94
N GLU A 180 42.87 -23.75 -29.38
CA GLU A 180 43.90 -22.74 -29.61
C GLU A 180 44.25 -22.02 -28.31
N ALA A 181 45.56 -21.80 -28.18
CA ALA A 181 46.30 -21.33 -27.02
C ALA A 181 46.11 -19.81 -26.78
N PRO A 182 46.56 -19.26 -25.64
CA PRO A 182 46.16 -17.93 -25.18
C PRO A 182 46.98 -16.83 -25.84
N VAL A 183 46.32 -15.82 -26.38
CA VAL A 183 46.96 -14.55 -26.75
C VAL A 183 47.03 -13.67 -25.51
N LYS A 184 48.25 -13.49 -25.00
CA LYS A 184 48.61 -12.45 -24.04
C LYS A 184 48.37 -11.08 -24.66
N THR A 185 47.54 -10.26 -24.03
CA THR A 185 47.62 -8.80 -24.18
C THR A 185 47.91 -8.22 -22.81
N THR A 186 49.07 -7.57 -22.72
CA THR A 186 49.60 -6.93 -21.51
C THR A 186 49.29 -5.44 -21.69
N GLU A 187 48.37 -4.89 -20.89
CA GLU A 187 48.26 -3.44 -20.72
C GLU A 187 48.45 -3.09 -19.25
N ALA A 188 49.39 -2.18 -19.02
CA ALA A 188 49.85 -1.74 -17.72
C ALA A 188 48.84 -0.75 -17.09
N PRO A 189 48.67 -0.74 -15.75
CA PRO A 189 47.74 0.16 -15.09
C PRO A 189 48.34 1.58 -14.97
N VAL A 190 47.63 2.57 -15.51
CA VAL A 190 47.92 3.99 -15.26
C VAL A 190 47.20 4.43 -13.98
N LYS A 191 47.98 4.77 -12.95
CA LYS A 191 47.50 5.43 -11.72
C LYS A 191 47.17 6.91 -11.99
N PRO A 192 46.02 7.44 -11.52
CA PRO A 192 45.92 8.82 -11.13
C PRO A 192 46.33 8.94 -9.66
N THR A 193 47.32 9.80 -9.41
CA THR A 193 47.75 10.25 -8.09
C THR A 193 47.12 11.62 -7.89
N GLU A 194 46.13 11.74 -7.01
CA GLU A 194 45.68 13.05 -6.52
C GLU A 194 45.91 13.13 -5.01
N ALA A 195 46.73 14.11 -4.64
CA ALA A 195 47.11 14.42 -3.28
C ALA A 195 46.00 15.25 -2.59
N PRO A 196 45.77 15.07 -1.29
CA PRO A 196 44.77 15.86 -0.57
C PRO A 196 45.27 17.29 -0.33
N VAL A 197 44.49 18.27 -0.81
CA VAL A 197 44.66 19.69 -0.47
C VAL A 197 44.17 19.90 0.96
N LYS A 198 45.09 20.27 1.86
CA LYS A 198 44.79 20.71 3.23
C LYS A 198 44.23 22.14 3.20
N THR A 199 42.95 22.30 3.50
CA THR A 199 42.37 23.61 3.83
C THR A 199 42.39 23.78 5.35
N THR A 200 43.35 24.55 5.85
CA THR A 200 43.38 25.04 7.24
C THR A 200 42.49 26.27 7.35
N VAL A 201 41.36 26.16 8.05
CA VAL A 201 40.57 27.30 8.51
C VAL A 201 40.87 27.53 10.00
N ALA A 202 41.41 28.69 10.32
CA ALA A 202 41.68 29.11 11.70
C ALA A 202 40.35 29.44 12.42
N PRO A 203 40.21 29.14 13.72
CA PRO A 203 39.02 29.49 14.47
C PRO A 203 38.97 30.99 14.77
N VAL A 204 37.91 31.66 14.31
CA VAL A 204 37.56 33.02 14.73
C VAL A 204 36.96 32.91 16.14
N LYS A 205 37.62 33.55 17.11
CA LYS A 205 37.08 33.75 18.46
C LYS A 205 36.01 34.85 18.40
N THR A 206 34.74 34.47 18.56
CA THR A 206 33.67 35.40 18.91
C THR A 206 33.53 35.41 20.44
N THR A 207 33.85 36.55 21.05
CA THR A 207 33.60 36.84 22.46
C THR A 207 32.24 37.54 22.54
N GLU A 208 31.21 36.85 23.03
CA GLU A 208 29.98 37.50 23.46
C GLU A 208 29.93 37.56 24.99
N ALA A 209 29.70 38.78 25.49
CA ALA A 209 29.54 39.08 26.90
C ALA A 209 28.12 38.69 27.37
N PRO A 210 27.94 38.28 28.63
CA PRO A 210 26.63 37.88 29.14
C PRO A 210 25.74 39.10 29.37
N VAL A 211 24.61 39.17 28.66
CA VAL A 211 23.52 40.10 28.97
C VAL A 211 22.73 39.52 30.14
N LYS A 212 22.73 40.24 31.28
CA LYS A 212 21.86 39.98 32.42
C LYS A 212 20.42 40.36 32.05
N THR A 213 19.56 39.37 31.89
CA THR A 213 18.11 39.56 31.94
C THR A 213 17.64 39.48 33.39
N THR A 214 16.91 40.50 33.83
CA THR A 214 16.37 40.60 35.19
C THR A 214 14.92 40.13 35.11
N GLU A 215 14.59 38.99 35.73
CA GLU A 215 13.20 38.53 35.83
C GLU A 215 12.46 39.33 36.91
N ALA A 216 11.31 39.92 36.54
CA ALA A 216 10.32 40.41 37.47
C ALA A 216 9.18 39.38 37.58
N PRO A 217 8.65 39.10 38.79
CA PRO A 217 7.64 38.07 38.97
C PRO A 217 6.26 38.59 38.53
N VAL A 218 5.64 37.90 37.57
CA VAL A 218 4.25 38.14 37.19
C VAL A 218 3.35 37.31 38.12
N LYS A 219 2.49 38.02 38.86
CA LYS A 219 1.43 37.44 39.70
C LYS A 219 0.41 36.70 38.83
N THR A 220 0.28 35.40 39.05
CA THR A 220 -0.84 34.58 38.58
C THR A 220 -2.12 35.01 39.31
N THR A 221 -3.14 35.40 38.55
CA THR A 221 -4.50 35.59 39.06
C THR A 221 -5.34 34.49 38.42
N GLU A 222 -5.81 33.54 39.22
CA GLU A 222 -6.75 32.51 38.78
C GLU A 222 -8.12 33.16 38.53
N ILE A 223 -8.67 32.93 37.33
CA ILE A 223 -10.06 33.23 37.00
C ILE A 223 -10.78 31.87 36.85
N PRO A 224 -11.99 31.68 37.43
CA PRO A 224 -12.71 30.42 37.35
C PRO A 224 -13.16 30.11 35.92
N THR A 225 -12.98 28.86 35.51
CA THR A 225 -13.49 28.28 34.27
C THR A 225 -15.01 28.12 34.34
N GLU A 226 -15.73 29.05 33.72
CA GLU A 226 -17.13 28.87 33.36
C GLU A 226 -17.20 28.08 32.04
N LYS A 227 -17.79 26.88 32.09
CA LYS A 227 -18.11 26.07 30.90
C LYS A 227 -18.99 26.90 29.98
N THR A 228 -18.39 27.39 28.89
CA THR A 228 -19.12 27.92 27.75
C THR A 228 -19.29 26.76 26.77
N GLU A 229 -20.53 26.28 26.64
CA GLU A 229 -20.94 25.47 25.48
C GLU A 229 -20.77 26.35 24.23
N GLU A 230 -19.85 25.99 23.34
CA GLU A 230 -19.82 26.55 22.00
C GLU A 230 -20.99 25.96 21.18
N PRO A 231 -21.62 26.77 20.31
CA PRO A 231 -22.80 26.35 19.58
C PRO A 231 -22.41 25.38 18.48
N ALA A 232 -23.19 24.30 18.39
CA ALA A 232 -23.12 23.30 17.34
C ALA A 232 -23.07 23.96 15.94
N GLY A 233 -21.95 23.74 15.26
CA GLY A 233 -21.89 23.81 13.81
C GLY A 233 -22.89 22.80 13.24
N SER A 234 -23.77 23.28 12.38
CA SER A 234 -24.86 22.55 11.75
C SER A 234 -24.34 21.46 10.80
N GLY A 235 -23.97 20.30 11.33
CA GLY A 235 -23.90 19.04 10.60
C GLY A 235 -25.21 18.28 10.75
N SER A 236 -26.02 18.24 9.70
CA SER A 236 -27.27 17.47 9.67
C SER A 236 -26.96 15.99 9.40
N GLY A 237 -26.39 15.31 10.39
CA GLY A 237 -26.08 13.88 10.37
C GLY A 237 -26.25 13.25 11.75
N ILE A 238 -26.90 12.08 11.84
CA ILE A 238 -26.94 11.31 13.10
C ILE A 238 -25.59 10.59 13.20
N ASP A 239 -24.65 11.22 13.90
CA ASP A 239 -23.37 10.63 14.26
C ASP A 239 -23.54 9.74 15.50
N SER A 240 -23.12 8.47 15.41
CA SER A 240 -23.24 7.52 16.50
C SER A 240 -21.97 7.47 17.35
N LEU A 241 -22.11 7.03 18.59
CA LEU A 241 -20.94 6.69 19.42
C LEU A 241 -20.16 5.54 18.77
N ILE A 242 -18.86 5.49 19.06
CA ILE A 242 -17.97 4.40 18.67
C ILE A 242 -18.25 3.20 19.56
N GLU A 243 -18.60 2.07 18.94
CA GLU A 243 -18.93 0.83 19.63
C GLU A 243 -17.97 -0.29 19.20
N GLU A 244 -17.72 -1.25 20.07
CA GLU A 244 -16.98 -2.46 19.69
C GLU A 244 -17.79 -3.28 18.66
N CYS A 245 -17.10 -3.84 17.68
CA CYS A 245 -17.70 -4.64 16.62
C CYS A 245 -18.19 -5.98 17.17
N THR A 246 -19.45 -6.30 16.90
CA THR A 246 -20.11 -7.55 17.26
C THR A 246 -20.85 -8.13 16.06
N SER A 247 -21.36 -9.36 16.19
CA SER A 247 -22.23 -9.95 15.17
C SER A 247 -23.45 -9.09 14.85
N ASP A 248 -23.90 -8.26 15.80
CA ASP A 248 -25.18 -7.58 15.76
C ASP A 248 -25.08 -6.17 15.14
N ASN A 249 -23.91 -5.52 15.24
CA ASN A 249 -23.70 -4.14 14.74
C ASN A 249 -22.69 -4.02 13.59
N LYS A 250 -22.01 -5.10 13.17
CA LYS A 250 -20.93 -5.03 12.17
C LYS A 250 -21.34 -4.58 10.77
N GLU A 251 -22.60 -4.81 10.37
CA GLU A 251 -23.06 -4.66 8.99
C GLU A 251 -22.09 -5.31 7.96
N HIS A 252 -21.35 -4.50 7.19
CA HIS A 252 -20.36 -4.97 6.20
C HIS A 252 -18.93 -5.11 6.75
N CYS A 253 -18.66 -4.60 7.94
CA CYS A 253 -17.35 -4.65 8.57
C CYS A 253 -17.00 -6.07 9.04
N GLU A 254 -15.71 -6.37 9.11
CA GLU A 254 -15.17 -7.57 9.73
C GLU A 254 -14.73 -7.27 11.18
N CYS A 255 -15.32 -7.97 12.14
CA CYS A 255 -14.90 -7.86 13.54
C CYS A 255 -13.59 -8.64 13.77
N GLY A 256 -12.60 -7.97 14.34
CA GLY A 256 -11.33 -8.58 14.71
C GLY A 256 -11.49 -9.53 15.89
N GLU A 257 -10.58 -10.49 15.97
CA GLU A 257 -10.37 -11.30 17.17
C GLU A 257 -9.13 -10.79 17.88
N ALA A 258 -9.14 -10.86 19.22
CA ALA A 258 -8.01 -10.42 20.04
C ALA A 258 -6.69 -11.02 19.51
N PRO A 259 -5.63 -10.20 19.35
CA PRO A 259 -5.48 -8.83 19.87
C PRO A 259 -5.91 -7.71 18.91
N PHE A 260 -6.68 -8.02 17.87
CA PHE A 260 -7.23 -7.04 16.93
C PHE A 260 -8.65 -6.66 17.35
N GLU A 261 -8.85 -5.40 17.73
CA GLU A 261 -10.14 -4.88 18.18
C GLU A 261 -10.75 -4.01 17.08
N THR A 262 -11.86 -4.44 16.48
CA THR A 262 -12.59 -3.61 15.50
C THR A 262 -13.65 -2.79 16.20
N TYR A 263 -13.77 -1.53 15.81
CA TYR A 263 -14.81 -0.61 16.28
C TYR A 263 -15.67 -0.17 15.10
N VAL A 264 -16.97 0.00 15.34
CA VAL A 264 -17.99 0.37 14.36
C VAL A 264 -18.76 1.60 14.82
N PHE A 265 -19.16 2.44 13.87
CA PHE A 265 -19.98 3.63 14.10
C PHE A 265 -20.63 4.07 12.79
N LYS A 266 -21.58 5.01 12.87
CA LYS A 266 -22.27 5.59 11.72
C LYS A 266 -21.90 7.04 11.54
N ILE A 267 -21.61 7.39 10.29
CA ILE A 267 -21.57 8.77 9.82
C ILE A 267 -22.70 8.89 8.81
N ASP A 268 -23.68 9.73 9.12
CA ASP A 268 -24.95 9.81 8.39
C ASP A 268 -25.64 8.44 8.30
N THR A 269 -25.73 7.90 7.09
CA THR A 269 -26.32 6.59 6.80
C THR A 269 -25.27 5.50 6.57
N GLN A 270 -23.99 5.84 6.57
CA GLN A 270 -22.90 4.94 6.23
C GLN A 270 -22.24 4.42 7.52
N THR A 271 -22.28 3.11 7.69
CA THR A 271 -21.45 2.46 8.72
C THR A 271 -19.98 2.55 8.31
N ARG A 272 -19.12 2.85 9.27
CA ARG A 272 -17.67 2.90 9.16
C ARG A 272 -17.08 2.04 10.27
N CYS A 273 -15.86 1.57 10.04
CA CYS A 273 -15.11 0.83 11.03
C CYS A 273 -13.62 1.07 10.93
N PHE A 274 -12.91 0.90 12.03
CA PHE A 274 -11.44 0.80 12.05
C PHE A 274 -11.03 -0.32 12.99
N THR A 275 -9.83 -0.83 12.81
CA THR A 275 -9.29 -1.91 13.65
C THR A 275 -8.02 -1.46 14.32
N VAL A 276 -7.95 -1.68 15.63
CA VAL A 276 -6.81 -1.37 16.47
C VAL A 276 -6.03 -2.64 16.74
N TYR A 277 -4.72 -2.58 16.56
CA TYR A 277 -3.78 -3.54 17.12
C TYR A 277 -2.85 -2.82 18.09
N ARG A 278 -2.86 -3.24 19.35
CA ARG A 278 -1.88 -2.81 20.34
C ARG A 278 -1.03 -4.01 20.76
N PRO A 279 0.31 -3.95 20.61
CA PRO A 279 1.18 -5.03 21.07
C PRO A 279 1.15 -5.23 22.58
N GLU A 280 1.32 -6.49 22.99
CA GLU A 280 1.50 -6.88 24.40
C GLU A 280 2.82 -6.32 24.98
N GLY A 281 2.90 -6.20 26.30
CA GLY A 281 4.09 -5.73 27.02
C GLY A 281 4.18 -4.21 27.15
N PHE A 282 3.13 -3.50 26.76
CA PHE A 282 2.99 -2.04 26.88
C PHE A 282 1.81 -1.65 27.77
N GLU A 283 1.31 -2.55 28.62
CA GLU A 283 0.18 -2.31 29.50
C GLU A 283 0.45 -1.13 30.45
N GLY A 284 -0.53 -0.23 30.59
CA GLY A 284 -0.38 0.97 31.41
C GLY A 284 0.61 2.02 30.87
N LYS A 285 1.15 1.84 29.65
CA LYS A 285 2.01 2.81 28.97
C LYS A 285 1.38 3.26 27.65
N PRO A 286 1.16 4.56 27.45
CA PRO A 286 0.76 5.09 26.15
C PRO A 286 1.84 4.83 25.10
N VAL A 287 1.43 4.33 23.94
CA VAL A 287 2.33 4.06 22.81
C VAL A 287 2.02 4.96 21.61
N PRO A 288 3.01 5.27 20.76
CA PRO A 288 2.78 5.95 19.49
C PRO A 288 1.73 5.23 18.65
N VAL A 289 1.07 5.96 17.75
CA VAL A 289 0.03 5.42 16.87
C VAL A 289 0.48 5.52 15.42
N VAL A 290 0.34 4.43 14.67
CA VAL A 290 0.51 4.40 13.21
C VAL A 290 -0.84 4.11 12.58
N ILE A 291 -1.37 5.07 11.85
CA ILE A 291 -2.61 4.96 11.08
C ILE A 291 -2.26 4.45 9.67
N THR A 292 -2.67 3.23 9.36
CA THR A 292 -2.45 2.60 8.05
C THR A 292 -3.68 2.78 7.16
N SER A 293 -3.51 3.40 6.01
CA SER A 293 -4.59 3.59 5.03
C SER A 293 -4.63 2.44 4.02
N GLN A 294 -5.78 1.78 3.85
CA GLN A 294 -5.96 0.76 2.82
C GLN A 294 -7.42 0.67 2.33
N CYS A 295 -7.81 1.51 1.36
CA CYS A 295 -9.18 1.52 0.83
C CYS A 295 -9.49 0.28 0.00
N TYR A 296 -8.54 -0.26 -0.77
CA TYR A 296 -8.81 -1.40 -1.69
C TYR A 296 -9.29 -2.66 -0.97
N GLY A 297 -9.02 -2.74 0.34
CA GLY A 297 -9.44 -3.84 1.20
C GLY A 297 -10.94 -3.93 1.44
N LYS A 298 -11.71 -2.85 1.20
CA LYS A 298 -13.16 -2.84 1.43
C LYS A 298 -13.56 -3.33 2.82
N ASP A 299 -12.91 -2.75 3.84
CA ASP A 299 -13.07 -3.08 5.27
C ASP A 299 -12.71 -4.51 5.66
N ARG A 300 -11.99 -5.25 4.79
CA ARG A 300 -11.47 -6.58 5.14
C ARG A 300 -10.18 -6.50 5.95
N LEU A 301 -10.16 -7.19 7.09
CA LEU A 301 -9.04 -7.20 8.03
C LEU A 301 -7.76 -7.74 7.40
N MET A 302 -7.89 -8.79 6.59
CA MET A 302 -6.73 -9.39 5.91
C MET A 302 -6.04 -8.37 5.00
N SER A 303 -6.81 -7.55 4.28
CA SER A 303 -6.28 -6.57 3.34
C SER A 303 -5.57 -5.41 4.03
N ILE A 304 -6.04 -5.01 5.21
CA ILE A 304 -5.41 -3.96 6.03
C ILE A 304 -4.32 -4.51 6.97
N GLY A 305 -4.05 -5.82 6.93
CA GLY A 305 -3.00 -6.48 7.72
C GLY A 305 -3.32 -6.56 9.22
N MET A 306 -4.59 -6.73 9.58
CA MET A 306 -5.10 -6.77 10.96
C MET A 306 -5.66 -8.14 11.35
N THR A 307 -4.96 -9.21 10.97
CA THR A 307 -5.36 -10.60 11.27
C THR A 307 -4.27 -11.48 11.85
N ASN A 308 -3.00 -11.06 11.82
CA ASN A 308 -1.89 -11.89 12.26
C ASN A 308 -0.76 -11.02 12.84
N THR A 309 -0.41 -11.26 14.10
CA THR A 309 0.64 -10.52 14.82
C THR A 309 2.06 -10.90 14.36
N GLY A 310 2.23 -12.08 13.76
CA GLY A 310 3.51 -12.63 13.33
C GLY A 310 3.94 -12.25 11.91
N THR A 311 3.26 -11.30 11.25
CA THR A 311 3.57 -10.90 9.89
C THR A 311 3.75 -9.40 9.73
N GLY A 312 4.60 -9.01 8.77
CA GLY A 312 4.74 -7.64 8.27
C GLY A 312 4.85 -6.58 9.37
N ASP A 313 3.98 -5.58 9.30
CA ASP A 313 4.03 -4.40 10.15
C ASP A 313 3.62 -4.66 11.59
N ASN A 314 2.91 -5.76 11.89
CA ASN A 314 2.55 -6.12 13.26
C ASN A 314 3.78 -6.60 14.06
N VAL A 315 4.72 -7.27 13.41
CA VAL A 315 6.01 -7.65 14.02
C VAL A 315 6.81 -6.40 14.37
N ALA A 316 6.80 -5.40 13.49
CA ALA A 316 7.44 -4.12 13.75
C ALA A 316 6.75 -3.34 14.88
N ALA A 317 5.41 -3.30 14.90
CA ALA A 317 4.63 -2.71 15.98
C ALA A 317 5.01 -3.30 17.34
N ALA A 318 5.07 -4.63 17.44
CA ALA A 318 5.49 -5.32 18.66
C ALA A 318 6.96 -5.07 19.02
N ARG A 319 7.84 -4.97 18.03
CA ARG A 319 9.27 -4.71 18.23
C ARG A 319 9.55 -3.30 18.73
N TYR A 320 8.95 -2.30 18.09
CA TYR A 320 9.24 -0.88 18.33
C TYR A 320 8.26 -0.21 19.29
N GLY A 321 7.19 -0.91 19.66
CA GLY A 321 6.24 -0.47 20.67
C GLY A 321 5.33 0.65 20.21
N PHE A 322 4.60 0.41 19.12
CA PHE A 322 3.55 1.33 18.63
C PHE A 322 2.24 0.57 18.38
N ALA A 323 1.12 1.25 18.56
CA ALA A 323 -0.19 0.75 18.15
C ALA A 323 -0.41 1.01 16.66
N ARG A 324 -1.14 0.11 16.00
CA ARG A 324 -1.61 0.30 14.63
C ARG A 324 -3.11 0.54 14.63
N ILE A 325 -3.57 1.46 13.79
CA ILE A 325 -4.99 1.65 13.48
C ILE A 325 -5.17 1.51 11.98
N GLY A 326 -5.89 0.47 11.57
CA GLY A 326 -6.16 0.18 10.17
C GLY A 326 -7.44 0.86 9.71
N LEU A 327 -7.32 1.66 8.65
CA LEU A 327 -8.42 2.36 8.02
C LEU A 327 -8.73 1.75 6.65
N SER A 328 -10.02 1.63 6.34
CA SER A 328 -10.50 1.23 5.02
C SER A 328 -11.80 1.95 4.67
N THR A 329 -12.35 1.63 3.50
CA THR A 329 -13.63 2.16 3.04
C THR A 329 -14.45 1.07 2.35
N PRO A 330 -15.79 1.06 2.50
CA PRO A 330 -16.61 0.01 1.91
C PRO A 330 -16.65 0.04 0.38
N ASP A 331 -16.46 1.22 -0.21
CA ASP A 331 -16.51 1.44 -1.65
C ASP A 331 -15.17 1.20 -2.36
N GLY A 332 -14.08 0.99 -1.62
CA GLY A 332 -12.78 0.64 -2.19
C GLY A 332 -11.93 1.83 -2.65
N GLY A 333 -12.30 3.06 -2.28
CA GLY A 333 -11.60 4.27 -2.68
C GLY A 333 -11.74 5.40 -1.66
N TRP A 334 -10.69 6.23 -1.57
CA TRP A 334 -10.71 7.45 -0.76
C TRP A 334 -11.37 8.61 -1.51
N THR A 335 -12.05 9.47 -0.77
CA THR A 335 -12.57 10.76 -1.24
C THR A 335 -11.59 11.86 -0.85
N PHE A 336 -11.07 12.56 -1.84
CA PHE A 336 -10.18 13.70 -1.63
C PHE A 336 -10.99 14.99 -1.65
N GLY A 337 -10.58 15.96 -0.83
CA GLY A 337 -11.33 17.16 -0.54
C GLY A 337 -11.72 18.00 -1.77
N ASN A 338 -12.84 18.73 -1.65
CA ASN A 338 -13.30 19.72 -2.60
C ASN A 338 -13.38 19.18 -4.05
N ASN A 339 -13.98 17.99 -4.23
CA ASN A 339 -14.11 17.36 -5.55
C ASN A 339 -12.76 17.14 -6.27
N GLY A 340 -11.68 16.95 -5.50
CA GLY A 340 -10.31 16.84 -6.01
C GLY A 340 -9.73 18.15 -6.56
N ILE A 341 -10.35 19.30 -6.28
CA ILE A 341 -9.91 20.62 -6.72
C ILE A 341 -9.07 21.25 -5.61
N VAL A 342 -7.75 21.33 -5.84
CA VAL A 342 -6.81 22.00 -4.94
C VAL A 342 -6.07 23.09 -5.71
N ASN A 343 -6.01 24.30 -5.15
CA ASN A 343 -5.40 25.47 -5.78
C ASN A 343 -4.90 26.51 -4.77
N ASP A 344 -4.50 27.68 -5.26
CA ASP A 344 -3.95 28.76 -4.42
C ASP A 344 -4.98 29.41 -3.49
N THR A 345 -6.27 29.17 -3.69
CA THR A 345 -7.33 29.67 -2.80
C THR A 345 -7.77 28.58 -1.82
N VAL A 346 -7.83 27.33 -2.29
CA VAL A 346 -8.20 26.15 -1.50
C VAL A 346 -7.04 25.16 -1.52
N ARG A 347 -6.05 25.42 -0.65
CA ARG A 347 -4.81 24.62 -0.57
C ARG A 347 -4.97 23.31 0.21
N MET A 348 -5.77 23.37 1.27
CA MET A 348 -6.03 22.26 2.19
C MET A 348 -7.54 22.13 2.38
N PRO A 349 -8.27 21.53 1.43
CA PRO A 349 -9.71 21.29 1.57
C PRO A 349 -9.94 20.20 2.62
N CYS A 350 -10.00 20.60 3.89
CA CYS A 350 -9.99 19.72 5.05
C CYS A 350 -11.30 19.74 5.84
N SER A 351 -12.36 20.34 5.30
CA SER A 351 -13.68 20.31 5.93
C SER A 351 -14.30 18.90 5.83
N GLU A 352 -15.20 18.57 6.75
CA GLU A 352 -16.04 17.37 6.63
C GLU A 352 -16.94 17.41 5.38
N ASP A 353 -17.33 18.61 4.95
CA ASP A 353 -18.06 18.82 3.69
C ASP A 353 -17.19 18.56 2.45
N ASP A 354 -15.87 18.68 2.58
CA ASP A 354 -14.94 18.48 1.47
C ASP A 354 -14.76 16.98 1.16
N SER A 355 -14.82 16.14 2.19
CA SER A 355 -14.63 14.70 2.06
C SER A 355 -15.33 13.92 3.18
N LYS A 356 -16.11 12.92 2.79
CA LYS A 356 -16.70 11.92 3.70
C LYS A 356 -15.68 11.19 4.59
N ASP A 357 -14.41 11.20 4.20
CA ASP A 357 -13.35 10.50 4.93
C ASP A 357 -12.69 11.39 5.99
N ILE A 358 -12.90 12.72 5.98
CA ILE A 358 -12.45 13.61 7.06
C ILE A 358 -13.25 13.34 8.33
N ALA A 359 -14.59 13.29 8.26
CA ALA A 359 -15.43 12.95 9.42
C ALA A 359 -15.07 11.57 10.01
N TYR A 360 -14.74 10.61 9.14
CA TYR A 360 -14.28 9.29 9.57
C TYR A 360 -12.95 9.35 10.34
N VAL A 361 -11.99 10.14 9.87
CA VAL A 361 -10.70 10.30 10.52
C VAL A 361 -10.81 11.12 11.81
N ASN A 362 -11.69 12.13 11.86
CA ASN A 362 -12.01 12.87 13.08
C ASN A 362 -12.48 11.91 14.20
N LYS A 363 -13.38 10.97 13.87
CA LYS A 363 -13.82 9.94 14.82
C LYS A 363 -12.69 9.05 15.34
N VAL A 364 -11.74 8.70 14.47
CA VAL A 364 -10.56 7.95 14.89
C VAL A 364 -9.69 8.77 15.84
N PHE A 365 -9.52 10.07 15.59
CA PHE A 365 -8.80 10.96 16.52
C PHE A 365 -9.53 11.13 17.85
N GLU A 366 -10.86 11.26 17.85
CA GLU A 366 -11.67 11.26 19.08
C GLU A 366 -11.49 9.96 19.89
N TYR A 367 -11.42 8.81 19.20
CA TYR A 367 -11.10 7.53 19.85
C TYR A 367 -9.70 7.53 20.46
N ILE A 368 -8.70 8.05 19.75
CA ILE A 368 -7.33 8.17 20.28
C ILE A 368 -7.31 9.07 21.53
N ASP A 369 -8.00 10.21 21.48
CA ASP A 369 -8.04 11.20 22.57
C ASP A 369 -8.77 10.70 23.82
N SER A 370 -9.79 9.84 23.63
CA SER A 370 -10.52 9.23 24.73
C SER A 370 -9.78 8.07 25.41
N HIS A 371 -8.64 7.64 24.87
CA HIS A 371 -7.81 6.55 25.42
C HIS A 371 -6.35 7.00 25.69
N PRO A 372 -6.13 8.07 26.48
CA PRO A 372 -4.80 8.63 26.70
C PRO A 372 -3.87 7.72 27.52
N ASP A 373 -4.41 6.68 28.17
CA ASP A 373 -3.66 5.61 28.85
C ASP A 373 -3.11 4.56 27.86
N LYS A 374 -3.70 4.48 26.67
CA LYS A 374 -3.30 3.55 25.60
C LYS A 374 -2.43 4.23 24.53
N PHE A 375 -2.73 5.48 24.17
CA PHE A 375 -2.13 6.14 23.01
C PHE A 375 -1.39 7.43 23.36
N ASP A 376 -0.19 7.58 22.82
CA ASP A 376 0.55 8.84 22.86
C ASP A 376 0.01 9.79 21.77
N VAL A 377 -0.90 10.67 22.19
CA VAL A 377 -1.58 11.65 21.32
C VAL A 377 -0.63 12.66 20.66
N ASN A 378 0.63 12.76 21.12
CA ASN A 378 1.63 13.65 20.52
C ASN A 378 2.49 12.95 19.47
N ARG A 379 2.32 11.64 19.29
CA ARG A 379 3.14 10.78 18.42
C ARG A 379 2.28 9.90 17.54
N ILE A 380 1.51 10.56 16.67
CA ILE A 380 0.67 9.93 15.66
C ILE A 380 1.35 10.02 14.30
N TYR A 381 1.38 8.92 13.56
CA TYR A 381 1.95 8.81 12.22
C TYR A 381 0.90 8.25 11.27
N THR A 382 0.99 8.61 10.00
CA THR A 382 0.09 8.12 8.94
C THR A 382 0.89 7.50 7.81
N GLU A 383 0.46 6.37 7.27
CA GLU A 383 1.19 5.69 6.21
C GLU A 383 0.31 4.98 5.19
N GLY A 384 0.83 4.92 3.96
CA GLY A 384 0.20 4.20 2.87
C GLY A 384 1.06 4.13 1.61
N PHE A 385 0.55 3.40 0.64
CA PHE A 385 1.15 3.19 -0.67
C PHE A 385 0.16 3.49 -1.80
N SER A 386 0.62 4.09 -2.91
CA SER A 386 -0.22 4.49 -4.04
C SER A 386 -1.30 5.50 -3.58
N GLN A 387 -2.56 5.37 -4.01
CA GLN A 387 -3.64 6.24 -3.52
C GLN A 387 -3.72 6.30 -1.97
N ASN A 388 -3.35 5.23 -1.27
CA ASN A 388 -3.31 5.25 0.20
C ASN A 388 -2.19 6.16 0.75
N SER A 389 -1.08 6.34 0.03
CA SER A 389 -0.04 7.32 0.40
C SER A 389 -0.57 8.74 0.28
N MET A 390 -1.29 9.00 -0.82
CA MET A 390 -1.94 10.28 -1.07
C MET A 390 -2.96 10.60 0.01
N PHE A 391 -3.76 9.62 0.41
CA PHE A 391 -4.73 9.79 1.49
C PHE A 391 -4.04 9.99 2.84
N SER A 392 -2.97 9.27 3.13
CA SER A 392 -2.15 9.47 4.34
C SER A 392 -1.56 10.87 4.41
N ALA A 393 -1.09 11.41 3.28
CA ALA A 393 -0.64 12.79 3.19
C ALA A 393 -1.80 13.79 3.38
N TYR A 394 -2.92 13.56 2.71
CA TYR A 394 -4.12 14.37 2.82
C TYR A 394 -4.59 14.50 4.28
N ILE A 395 -4.79 13.39 4.98
CA ILE A 395 -5.22 13.42 6.39
C ILE A 395 -4.11 13.93 7.31
N GLY A 396 -2.85 13.65 6.99
CA GLY A 396 -1.69 14.12 7.76
C GLY A 396 -1.57 15.64 7.76
N PHE A 397 -1.71 16.28 6.60
CA PHE A 397 -1.67 17.75 6.50
C PHE A 397 -2.97 18.41 6.98
N CYS A 398 -4.14 17.79 6.77
CA CYS A 398 -5.40 18.28 7.33
C CYS A 398 -5.42 18.29 8.87
N HIS A 399 -4.67 17.38 9.50
CA HIS A 399 -4.56 17.27 10.96
C HIS A 399 -3.12 17.50 11.41
N SER A 400 -2.45 18.48 10.80
CA SER A 400 -1.01 18.71 10.98
C SER A 400 -0.62 19.13 12.41
N ASP A 401 -1.58 19.58 13.22
CA ASP A 401 -1.42 19.84 14.64
C ASP A 401 -1.38 18.56 15.49
N ARG A 402 -1.94 17.46 14.98
CA ARG A 402 -2.00 16.13 15.60
C ARG A 402 -0.92 15.19 15.05
N VAL A 403 -0.84 15.08 13.73
CA VAL A 403 0.06 14.14 13.05
C VAL A 403 1.50 14.64 13.13
N THR A 404 2.41 13.71 13.40
CA THR A 404 3.84 13.96 13.62
C THR A 404 4.67 13.61 12.41
N GLY A 405 4.32 12.52 11.73
CA GLY A 405 5.00 12.14 10.51
C GLY A 405 4.14 11.33 9.57
N ILE A 406 4.50 11.39 8.30
CA ILE A 406 3.80 10.77 7.18
C ILE A 406 4.81 9.85 6.47
N TRP A 407 4.36 8.68 6.02
CA TRP A 407 5.08 7.88 5.03
C TRP A 407 4.26 7.80 3.76
N GLN A 408 4.86 8.24 2.66
CA GLN A 408 4.28 8.24 1.33
C GLN A 408 5.04 7.29 0.39
N GLY A 409 4.45 6.13 0.11
CA GLY A 409 5.02 5.17 -0.83
C GLY A 409 4.41 5.26 -2.24
N GLY A 410 5.25 5.42 -3.26
CA GLY A 410 4.87 5.27 -4.67
C GLY A 410 3.92 6.34 -5.20
N SER A 411 3.71 7.44 -4.48
CA SER A 411 3.03 8.64 -4.97
C SER A 411 3.06 9.81 -3.96
N GLY A 412 3.08 11.06 -4.45
CA GLY A 412 3.11 12.30 -3.65
C GLY A 412 2.25 13.47 -4.19
N LEU A 413 2.83 14.58 -4.62
CA LEU A 413 2.08 15.75 -5.08
C LEU A 413 2.05 15.81 -6.61
N ALA A 414 0.88 15.90 -7.23
CA ALA A 414 0.75 16.17 -8.66
C ALA A 414 0.40 17.64 -8.91
N PHE A 415 1.02 18.22 -9.93
CA PHE A 415 0.64 19.50 -10.50
C PHE A 415 -0.22 19.31 -11.74
N LYS A 416 -1.12 20.26 -12.00
CA LYS A 416 -1.88 20.28 -13.26
C LYS A 416 -0.96 20.30 -14.49
N SER A 417 0.16 21.01 -14.38
CA SER A 417 1.15 21.15 -15.45
C SER A 417 2.02 19.91 -15.70
N ASP A 418 1.89 18.86 -14.90
CA ASP A 418 2.70 17.66 -15.06
C ASP A 418 2.24 16.89 -16.31
N ASP A 419 3.03 16.90 -17.37
CA ASP A 419 2.66 16.23 -18.64
C ASP A 419 3.16 14.80 -18.73
N GLY A 420 4.24 14.46 -18.02
CA GLY A 420 4.81 13.11 -17.97
C GLY A 420 4.15 12.16 -16.98
N ILE A 421 3.42 12.66 -15.99
CA ILE A 421 2.84 11.89 -14.87
C ILE A 421 1.41 11.46 -15.24
N ASN A 422 1.13 10.16 -15.10
CA ASN A 422 -0.13 9.56 -15.54
C ASN A 422 -0.88 8.92 -14.37
N LEU A 423 -1.44 9.75 -13.49
CA LEU A 423 -2.27 9.27 -12.40
C LEU A 423 -3.56 8.61 -12.97
N PRO A 424 -4.01 7.46 -12.41
CA PRO A 424 -5.13 6.70 -12.98
C PRO A 424 -6.40 7.50 -13.19
N GLY A 425 -6.72 8.40 -12.24
CA GLY A 425 -7.91 9.24 -12.22
C GLY A 425 -7.74 10.60 -12.92
N LYS A 426 -6.66 10.82 -13.69
CA LYS A 426 -6.29 12.15 -14.22
C LYS A 426 -6.37 13.26 -13.15
N GLN A 427 -6.02 12.92 -11.91
CA GLN A 427 -6.06 13.87 -10.80
C GLN A 427 -5.11 15.05 -11.05
N ALA A 428 -5.40 16.20 -10.44
CA ALA A 428 -4.87 17.53 -10.78
C ALA A 428 -5.26 18.08 -12.17
N LYS A 429 -5.68 17.23 -13.13
CA LYS A 429 -6.15 17.66 -14.46
C LYS A 429 -7.67 17.65 -14.60
N CYS A 430 -8.34 16.78 -13.88
CA CYS A 430 -9.79 16.66 -13.84
C CYS A 430 -10.31 16.71 -12.40
N SER A 431 -11.51 17.27 -12.22
CA SER A 431 -12.26 17.11 -10.98
C SER A 431 -12.71 15.66 -10.82
N ALA A 432 -12.96 15.21 -9.59
CA ALA A 432 -13.42 13.85 -9.32
C ALA A 432 -14.76 13.54 -10.01
N ILE A 433 -15.73 14.46 -9.99
CA ILE A 433 -17.05 14.31 -10.64
C ILE A 433 -16.89 14.15 -12.15
N SER A 434 -16.18 15.05 -12.84
CA SER A 434 -16.02 14.93 -14.30
C SER A 434 -15.27 13.65 -14.69
N TYR A 435 -14.30 13.19 -13.88
CA TYR A 435 -13.68 11.88 -14.12
C TYR A 435 -14.65 10.71 -13.88
N ALA A 436 -15.50 10.78 -12.86
CA ALA A 436 -16.51 9.74 -12.62
C ALA A 436 -17.52 9.64 -13.77
N GLU A 437 -17.88 10.77 -14.39
CA GLU A 437 -18.81 10.83 -15.52
C GLU A 437 -18.20 10.39 -16.85
N ASP A 438 -17.00 10.90 -17.17
CA ASP A 438 -16.41 10.79 -18.51
C ASP A 438 -15.10 9.97 -18.55
N GLY A 439 -14.65 9.45 -17.40
CA GLY A 439 -13.39 8.74 -17.26
C GLY A 439 -12.21 9.57 -17.76
N ARG A 440 -11.35 8.96 -18.58
CA ARG A 440 -10.20 9.66 -19.19
C ARG A 440 -10.60 10.75 -20.20
N ASN A 441 -11.87 10.90 -20.57
CA ASN A 441 -12.37 11.98 -21.42
C ASN A 441 -12.92 13.16 -20.63
N CYS A 442 -12.71 13.20 -19.31
CA CYS A 442 -13.12 14.29 -18.43
C CYS A 442 -12.77 15.68 -18.97
N ILE A 443 -13.67 16.60 -18.68
CA ILE A 443 -13.51 18.03 -18.94
C ILE A 443 -12.34 18.51 -18.09
N GLU A 444 -11.41 19.21 -18.74
CA GLU A 444 -10.25 19.75 -18.06
C GLU A 444 -10.68 20.73 -16.97
N CYS A 445 -10.17 20.51 -15.76
CA CYS A 445 -10.46 21.33 -14.61
C CYS A 445 -9.70 22.67 -14.71
N THR A 446 -10.43 23.77 -14.85
CA THR A 446 -9.82 25.11 -14.93
C THR A 446 -9.21 25.55 -13.62
N ASP A 447 -9.78 25.08 -12.51
CA ASP A 447 -9.45 25.56 -11.17
C ASP A 447 -8.47 24.63 -10.43
N CYS A 448 -8.09 23.50 -11.03
CA CYS A 448 -7.15 22.56 -10.44
C CYS A 448 -5.72 23.04 -10.63
N LYS A 449 -4.91 22.92 -9.58
CA LYS A 449 -3.47 23.23 -9.63
C LYS A 449 -2.63 22.14 -8.98
N TYR A 450 -3.12 21.57 -7.89
CA TYR A 450 -2.45 20.56 -7.06
C TYR A 450 -3.36 19.34 -6.84
N TRP A 451 -2.78 18.22 -6.42
CA TRP A 451 -3.50 17.07 -5.86
C TRP A 451 -2.52 16.12 -5.13
N PRO A 452 -2.86 15.51 -3.97
CA PRO A 452 -4.15 15.54 -3.27
C PRO A 452 -4.35 16.73 -2.32
N ILE A 453 -3.27 17.36 -1.87
CA ILE A 453 -3.27 18.48 -0.92
C ILE A 453 -2.00 19.30 -1.11
N TYR A 454 -2.06 20.62 -0.89
CA TYR A 454 -0.85 21.43 -0.80
C TYR A 454 -0.38 21.48 0.66
N PRO A 455 0.85 21.01 0.99
CA PRO A 455 1.31 20.80 2.36
C PRO A 455 1.70 22.13 3.03
N CYS A 456 0.72 22.91 3.46
CA CYS A 456 0.97 24.23 4.02
C CYS A 456 1.78 24.20 5.32
N TYR A 457 2.62 25.22 5.49
CA TYR A 457 3.27 25.53 6.76
C TYR A 457 2.26 25.56 7.91
N GLN A 458 2.70 25.04 9.06
CA GLN A 458 1.97 25.13 10.32
C GLN A 458 2.92 25.57 11.44
N PRO A 459 2.46 26.37 12.42
CA PRO A 459 3.33 27.02 13.40
C PRO A 459 3.77 26.16 14.59
N LYS A 460 3.04 25.09 14.91
CA LYS A 460 3.31 24.18 16.04
C LYS A 460 4.59 23.36 15.83
N LYS A 461 4.73 22.69 14.69
CA LYS A 461 5.89 21.86 14.33
C LYS A 461 5.99 21.60 12.81
N PRO A 462 7.18 21.50 12.22
CA PRO A 462 7.31 20.89 10.89
C PRO A 462 6.78 19.44 10.90
N MET A 463 6.05 19.07 9.84
CA MET A 463 5.68 17.67 9.58
C MET A 463 6.92 16.89 9.14
N ILE A 464 7.11 15.67 9.66
CA ILE A 464 8.11 14.75 9.11
C ILE A 464 7.48 14.05 7.92
N ASP A 465 7.86 14.42 6.70
CA ASP A 465 7.27 13.85 5.48
C ASP A 465 8.26 12.95 4.75
N CYS A 466 8.12 11.64 4.96
CA CYS A 466 8.96 10.61 4.34
C CYS A 466 8.34 10.14 3.03
N ILE A 467 8.99 10.39 1.90
CA ILE A 467 8.41 10.12 0.58
C ILE A 467 9.36 9.25 -0.23
N ALA A 468 8.86 8.14 -0.76
CA ALA A 468 9.65 7.18 -1.50
C ALA A 468 9.01 6.72 -2.81
N ASP A 469 9.81 6.61 -3.87
CA ASP A 469 9.41 6.01 -5.15
C ASP A 469 10.54 5.24 -5.83
N TYR A 470 10.19 4.50 -6.89
CA TYR A 470 11.15 4.09 -7.90
C TYR A 470 11.06 5.00 -9.11
N ASN A 471 12.19 5.30 -9.75
CA ASN A 471 12.20 6.14 -10.96
C ASN A 471 11.53 5.46 -12.18
N ASN A 472 11.29 4.14 -12.15
CA ASN A 472 10.52 3.43 -13.17
C ASN A 472 9.06 3.16 -12.75
N ASP A 473 8.59 3.81 -11.68
CA ASP A 473 7.18 3.89 -11.34
C ASP A 473 6.47 4.90 -12.25
N TYR A 474 5.90 4.42 -13.36
CA TYR A 474 5.27 5.30 -14.34
C TYR A 474 3.88 5.83 -13.93
N ILE A 475 3.43 5.53 -12.71
CA ILE A 475 2.26 6.19 -12.11
C ILE A 475 2.74 7.47 -11.41
N ALA A 476 3.80 7.38 -10.60
CA ALA A 476 4.32 8.50 -9.83
C ALA A 476 5.40 9.33 -10.53
N SER A 477 6.07 8.77 -11.54
CA SER A 477 7.19 9.37 -12.27
C SER A 477 6.95 9.43 -13.77
N SER A 478 7.50 10.45 -14.40
CA SER A 478 7.46 10.63 -15.85
C SER A 478 8.20 9.51 -16.58
N ARG A 479 7.61 8.98 -17.65
CA ARG A 479 8.27 7.97 -18.51
C ARG A 479 9.48 8.53 -19.26
N SER A 480 9.45 9.81 -19.60
CA SER A 480 10.50 10.47 -20.37
C SER A 480 11.56 11.11 -19.48
N ASN A 481 11.17 11.63 -18.31
CA ASN A 481 12.03 12.45 -17.46
C ASN A 481 11.88 12.12 -15.97
N SER A 482 11.87 10.84 -15.59
CA SER A 482 11.62 10.42 -14.20
C SER A 482 12.56 11.04 -13.15
N GLU A 483 13.74 11.49 -13.56
CA GLU A 483 14.73 12.14 -12.70
C GLU A 483 14.35 13.57 -12.27
N THR A 484 13.49 14.23 -13.02
CA THR A 484 13.11 15.64 -12.79
C THR A 484 11.59 15.85 -12.70
N GLU A 485 10.79 14.92 -13.20
CA GLU A 485 9.33 14.93 -13.10
C GLU A 485 8.84 13.70 -12.34
N SER A 486 8.49 13.88 -11.06
CA SER A 486 7.74 12.89 -10.29
C SER A 486 6.92 13.55 -9.18
N THR A 487 5.85 12.88 -8.77
CA THR A 487 5.02 13.33 -7.66
C THR A 487 5.79 13.37 -6.34
N THR A 488 6.79 12.49 -6.19
CA THR A 488 7.73 12.48 -5.06
C THR A 488 8.58 13.73 -4.99
N LEU A 489 9.17 14.15 -6.12
CA LEU A 489 9.96 15.37 -6.22
C LEU A 489 9.10 16.60 -5.93
N ASN A 490 7.89 16.63 -6.49
CA ASN A 490 6.94 17.72 -6.28
C ASN A 490 6.59 17.87 -4.79
N MET A 491 6.22 16.77 -4.11
CA MET A 491 5.88 16.80 -2.70
C MET A 491 7.06 17.23 -1.84
N TYR A 492 8.24 16.63 -2.05
CA TYR A 492 9.45 16.98 -1.32
C TYR A 492 9.79 18.47 -1.45
N ASN A 493 9.77 19.02 -2.67
CA ASN A 493 10.10 20.41 -2.90
C ASN A 493 9.10 21.36 -2.22
N VAL A 494 7.80 21.10 -2.38
CA VAL A 494 6.77 21.96 -1.78
C VAL A 494 6.78 21.86 -0.26
N ALA A 495 6.84 20.66 0.31
CA ALA A 495 6.90 20.46 1.76
C ALA A 495 8.14 21.13 2.37
N LYS A 496 9.30 21.03 1.70
CA LYS A 496 10.52 21.74 2.10
C LYS A 496 10.35 23.26 2.03
N ASP A 497 9.77 23.79 0.96
CA ASP A 497 9.55 25.23 0.78
C ASP A 497 8.54 25.79 1.80
N GLU A 498 7.61 24.96 2.28
CA GLU A 498 6.69 25.23 3.37
C GLU A 498 7.30 24.98 4.77
N GLY A 499 8.56 24.57 4.84
CA GLY A 499 9.30 24.44 6.11
C GLY A 499 9.03 23.15 6.87
N HIS A 500 8.59 22.10 6.20
CA HIS A 500 8.47 20.76 6.78
C HIS A 500 9.80 20.00 6.71
N ASP A 501 9.95 18.98 7.56
CA ASP A 501 11.08 18.06 7.56
C ASP A 501 10.84 16.97 6.50
N ALA A 502 10.88 17.39 5.23
CA ALA A 502 10.70 16.52 4.09
C ALA A 502 11.95 15.66 3.84
N ARG A 503 11.76 14.35 3.71
CA ARG A 503 12.80 13.33 3.57
C ARG A 503 12.49 12.47 2.35
N MET A 504 13.20 12.72 1.26
CA MET A 504 12.97 12.05 -0.03
C MET A 504 13.92 10.87 -0.23
N LEU A 505 13.38 9.74 -0.67
CA LEU A 505 14.12 8.50 -0.96
C LEU A 505 13.71 7.94 -2.32
N ARG A 506 14.54 8.10 -3.35
CA ARG A 506 14.25 7.61 -4.70
C ARG A 506 15.15 6.44 -5.07
N PHE A 507 14.54 5.38 -5.58
CA PHE A 507 15.19 4.11 -5.91
C PHE A 507 15.15 3.85 -7.42
N LYS A 508 16.02 2.96 -7.89
CA LYS A 508 16.05 2.48 -9.28
C LYS A 508 16.08 0.97 -9.30
N PRO A 509 15.67 0.31 -10.39
CA PRO A 509 15.93 -1.11 -10.56
C PRO A 509 17.42 -1.41 -10.35
N SER A 510 17.71 -2.56 -9.73
CA SER A 510 19.10 -2.95 -9.50
C SER A 510 19.81 -3.23 -10.83
N ASP A 511 21.11 -2.95 -10.89
CA ASP A 511 21.90 -3.14 -12.11
C ASP A 511 21.97 -4.62 -12.55
N ASP A 512 21.81 -5.56 -11.61
CA ASP A 512 21.74 -7.00 -11.85
C ASP A 512 20.33 -7.52 -12.20
N GLY A 513 19.32 -6.64 -12.23
CA GLY A 513 17.93 -6.95 -12.57
C GLY A 513 17.14 -7.76 -11.53
N THR A 514 17.71 -8.03 -10.35
CA THR A 514 17.05 -8.83 -9.30
C THR A 514 16.01 -8.05 -8.50
N ILE A 515 16.16 -6.72 -8.42
CA ILE A 515 15.14 -5.79 -7.93
C ILE A 515 14.62 -5.00 -9.14
N ALA A 516 13.39 -5.28 -9.56
CA ALA A 516 12.80 -4.67 -10.75
C ALA A 516 12.22 -3.25 -10.51
N GLY A 517 12.06 -2.84 -9.26
CA GLY A 517 11.37 -1.61 -8.89
C GLY A 517 9.90 -1.57 -9.34
N GLY A 518 9.50 -0.43 -9.90
CA GLY A 518 8.14 -0.14 -10.37
C GLY A 518 7.25 0.47 -9.28
N HIS A 519 5.94 0.36 -9.45
CA HIS A 519 4.97 0.89 -8.50
C HIS A 519 4.87 0.00 -7.25
N LYS A 520 5.88 0.10 -6.38
CA LYS A 520 6.02 -0.63 -5.12
C LYS A 520 6.79 0.22 -4.09
N ASN A 521 6.65 -0.10 -2.81
CA ASN A 521 7.53 0.42 -1.78
C ASN A 521 8.97 -0.14 -1.93
N PRO A 522 9.99 0.56 -1.39
CA PRO A 522 11.35 0.02 -1.28
C PRO A 522 11.37 -1.23 -0.41
N ARG A 523 12.34 -2.12 -0.65
CA ARG A 523 12.50 -3.35 0.14
C ARG A 523 12.74 -3.02 1.61
N ASN A 524 12.19 -3.85 2.51
CA ASN A 524 12.25 -3.63 3.97
C ASN A 524 11.60 -2.32 4.43
N THR A 525 10.46 -1.96 3.83
CA THR A 525 9.76 -0.66 4.00
C THR A 525 9.57 -0.25 5.45
N VAL A 526 9.14 -1.17 6.31
CA VAL A 526 8.84 -0.83 7.72
C VAL A 526 10.08 -0.31 8.46
N TYR A 527 11.28 -0.79 8.11
CA TYR A 527 12.51 -0.29 8.70
C TYR A 527 12.87 1.10 8.17
N TRP A 528 12.57 1.37 6.89
CA TRP A 528 12.67 2.72 6.34
C TRP A 528 11.74 3.70 7.05
N GLN A 529 10.50 3.30 7.31
CA GLN A 529 9.53 4.10 8.07
C GLN A 529 10.04 4.43 9.47
N MET A 530 10.50 3.41 10.21
CA MET A 530 11.02 3.59 11.56
C MET A 530 12.23 4.53 11.62
N GLY A 531 13.21 4.31 10.75
CA GLY A 531 14.38 5.19 10.64
C GLY A 531 14.02 6.59 10.16
N CYS A 532 13.11 6.69 9.19
CA CYS A 532 12.70 7.95 8.60
C CYS A 532 11.81 8.78 9.52
N TRP A 533 11.03 8.19 10.41
CA TRP A 533 10.31 8.95 11.43
C TRP A 533 11.13 9.23 12.67
N GLY A 534 12.24 8.50 12.89
CA GLY A 534 12.95 8.55 14.16
C GLY A 534 12.04 8.19 15.33
N MET A 535 11.19 7.17 15.14
CA MET A 535 10.14 6.84 16.10
C MET A 535 10.73 6.25 17.40
N THR A 536 11.89 5.59 17.34
CA THR A 536 12.64 5.20 18.53
C THR A 536 14.04 5.82 18.49
N GLU A 537 14.81 5.66 19.58
CA GLU A 537 16.19 6.11 19.61
C GLU A 537 16.97 5.51 18.43
N LYS A 538 17.78 6.35 17.79
CA LYS A 538 18.59 5.93 16.64
C LYS A 538 19.65 4.92 17.08
N CYS A 539 19.88 3.89 16.28
CA CYS A 539 20.94 2.93 16.54
C CYS A 539 22.33 3.61 16.64
N SER A 540 23.16 3.10 17.56
CA SER A 540 24.50 3.61 17.81
C SER A 540 25.43 3.39 16.60
N SER A 541 26.53 4.14 16.52
CA SER A 541 27.56 3.92 15.49
C SER A 541 28.24 2.56 15.59
N GLU A 542 28.33 2.01 16.80
CA GLU A 542 28.83 0.65 17.04
C GLU A 542 27.86 -0.39 16.45
N CYS A 543 26.56 -0.24 16.75
CA CYS A 543 25.52 -1.07 16.16
C CYS A 543 25.50 -1.03 14.63
N GLU A 544 25.59 0.17 14.06
CA GLU A 544 25.65 0.33 12.61
C GLU A 544 26.85 -0.44 12.01
N THR A 545 28.00 -0.39 12.67
CA THR A 545 29.22 -1.09 12.22
C THR A 545 29.09 -2.61 12.33
N SER A 546 28.56 -3.12 13.46
CA SER A 546 28.35 -4.55 13.67
C SER A 546 27.27 -5.10 12.73
N PHE A 547 26.20 -4.35 12.49
CA PHE A 547 25.14 -4.68 11.53
C PHE A 547 25.67 -4.77 10.10
N LYS A 548 26.43 -3.77 9.64
CA LYS A 548 27.04 -3.79 8.31
C LYS A 548 28.01 -4.96 8.16
N THR A 549 28.73 -5.32 9.23
CA THR A 549 29.58 -6.51 9.25
C THR A 549 28.76 -7.79 9.10
N CYS A 550 27.63 -7.91 9.81
CA CYS A 550 26.72 -9.05 9.68
C CYS A 550 26.23 -9.21 8.23
N VAL A 551 25.72 -8.14 7.62
CA VAL A 551 25.17 -8.21 6.25
C VAL A 551 26.25 -8.58 5.24
N ASN A 552 27.42 -7.94 5.31
CA ASN A 552 28.52 -8.21 4.38
C ASN A 552 29.24 -9.55 4.64
N GLY A 553 28.99 -10.20 5.79
CA GLY A 553 29.43 -11.57 6.07
C GLY A 553 28.52 -12.65 5.49
N LYS A 554 27.36 -12.28 4.93
CA LYS A 554 26.40 -13.17 4.26
C LYS A 554 26.47 -13.00 2.73
N ASP A 555 25.53 -13.60 2.00
CA ASP A 555 25.47 -13.48 0.55
C ASP A 555 24.95 -12.10 0.13
N VAL A 556 25.83 -11.34 -0.49
CA VAL A 556 25.55 -10.00 -1.06
C VAL A 556 25.88 -9.93 -2.55
N SER A 557 25.97 -11.08 -3.22
CA SER A 557 26.36 -11.19 -4.63
C SER A 557 25.35 -10.58 -5.60
N LYS A 558 24.10 -10.48 -5.18
CA LYS A 558 22.98 -9.86 -5.90
C LYS A 558 22.24 -8.89 -5.00
N ALA A 559 21.53 -7.92 -5.58
CA ALA A 559 20.73 -6.96 -4.84
C ALA A 559 19.65 -7.65 -3.98
N GLU A 560 18.91 -8.62 -4.54
CA GLU A 560 17.94 -9.40 -3.78
C GLU A 560 18.60 -10.23 -2.65
N ASN A 561 19.79 -10.79 -2.88
CA ASN A 561 20.50 -11.55 -1.85
C ASN A 561 20.94 -10.64 -0.69
N ARG A 562 21.37 -9.42 -1.01
CA ARG A 562 21.68 -8.40 -0.02
C ARG A 562 20.44 -8.00 0.80
N VAL A 563 19.27 -7.85 0.18
CA VAL A 563 17.98 -7.63 0.87
C VAL A 563 17.68 -8.77 1.85
N ASN A 564 17.84 -10.02 1.43
CA ASN A 564 17.64 -11.19 2.31
C ASN A 564 18.67 -11.23 3.45
N SER A 565 19.91 -10.84 3.18
CA SER A 565 20.97 -10.73 4.19
C SER A 565 20.69 -9.63 5.20
N PHE A 566 20.12 -8.49 4.76
CA PHE A 566 19.61 -7.45 5.64
C PHE A 566 18.52 -8.01 6.57
N GLU A 567 17.50 -8.68 6.00
CA GLU A 567 16.40 -9.27 6.77
C GLU A 567 16.91 -10.24 7.84
N ALA A 568 17.82 -11.13 7.46
CA ALA A 568 18.42 -12.09 8.39
C ALA A 568 19.25 -11.43 9.50
N CYS A 569 19.92 -10.30 9.24
CA CYS A 569 20.72 -9.60 10.23
C CYS A 569 19.89 -8.68 11.13
N ILE A 570 18.80 -8.12 10.61
CA ILE A 570 17.94 -7.20 11.37
C ILE A 570 16.88 -7.93 12.18
N GLU A 571 16.61 -9.20 11.87
CA GLU A 571 15.79 -10.10 12.67
C GLU A 571 16.15 -9.95 14.17
N LYS A 572 15.13 -9.84 15.03
CA LYS A 572 15.25 -9.40 16.42
C LYS A 572 16.29 -10.21 17.21
N ASP A 573 16.26 -11.53 17.10
CA ASP A 573 17.14 -12.41 17.86
C ASP A 573 18.58 -12.37 17.34
N THR A 574 18.77 -12.20 16.04
CA THR A 574 20.10 -11.99 15.46
C THR A 574 20.65 -10.60 15.80
N PHE A 575 19.81 -9.58 15.72
CA PHE A 575 20.19 -8.19 15.85
C PHE A 575 20.60 -7.81 17.28
N LYS A 576 19.92 -8.35 18.29
CA LYS A 576 20.26 -8.11 19.71
C LYS A 576 21.63 -8.64 20.11
N ASP A 577 22.14 -9.64 19.39
CA ASP A 577 23.44 -10.26 19.65
C ASP A 577 24.60 -9.50 18.95
N LEU A 578 24.28 -8.49 18.13
CA LEU A 578 25.27 -7.65 17.48
C LEU A 578 25.80 -6.57 18.45
N SER A 579 27.11 -6.31 18.41
CA SER A 579 27.76 -5.36 19.31
C SER A 579 27.13 -3.97 19.22
N GLY A 580 26.77 -3.41 20.38
CA GLY A 580 26.21 -2.07 20.52
C GLY A 580 24.76 -1.91 20.04
N CYS A 581 24.09 -2.98 19.62
CA CYS A 581 22.71 -2.93 19.10
C CYS A 581 21.66 -3.14 20.20
N ASP A 582 20.64 -2.28 20.18
CA ASP A 582 19.39 -2.47 20.90
C ASP A 582 18.33 -2.89 19.88
N SER A 583 17.63 -4.01 20.13
CA SER A 583 16.59 -4.51 19.21
C SER A 583 15.48 -3.50 18.91
N THR A 584 15.29 -2.48 19.74
CA THR A 584 14.26 -1.44 19.59
C THR A 584 14.78 -0.16 18.93
N CYS A 585 16.08 -0.04 18.64
CA CYS A 585 16.61 1.17 18.02
C CYS A 585 16.16 1.33 16.56
N SER A 586 15.88 2.57 16.15
CA SER A 586 15.51 2.90 14.78
C SER A 586 16.76 2.83 13.89
N PRO A 587 16.72 2.08 12.77
CA PRO A 587 17.89 1.91 11.90
C PRO A 587 18.40 3.24 11.35
N THR A 588 19.71 3.39 11.26
CA THR A 588 20.31 4.56 10.62
C THR A 588 20.15 4.49 9.10
N PHE A 589 20.31 5.64 8.43
CA PHE A 589 20.31 5.67 6.96
C PHE A 589 21.37 4.72 6.36
N GLU A 590 22.55 4.62 6.96
CA GLU A 590 23.63 3.75 6.49
C GLU A 590 23.33 2.25 6.68
N MET A 591 22.58 1.90 7.73
CA MET A 591 22.04 0.55 7.90
C MET A 591 20.99 0.25 6.83
N LEU A 592 20.06 1.19 6.58
CA LEU A 592 18.97 1.01 5.60
C LEU A 592 19.47 0.88 4.16
N LYS A 593 20.57 1.55 3.80
CA LYS A 593 21.28 1.33 2.53
C LYS A 593 21.79 -0.11 2.35
N GLN A 594 21.89 -0.90 3.41
CA GLN A 594 22.20 -2.33 3.29
C GLN A 594 21.00 -3.14 2.80
N SER A 595 19.76 -2.64 2.90
CA SER A 595 18.60 -3.24 2.23
C SER A 595 18.58 -2.83 0.77
N GLU A 596 18.50 -1.52 0.52
CA GLU A 596 18.38 -0.97 -0.82
C GLU A 596 19.02 0.42 -0.86
N VAL A 597 19.80 0.73 -1.89
CA VAL A 597 20.48 2.03 -1.98
C VAL A 597 19.61 2.97 -2.81
N PRO A 598 19.04 4.05 -2.23
CA PRO A 598 18.40 5.07 -3.03
C PRO A 598 19.45 5.71 -3.92
N TYR A 599 19.14 5.84 -5.22
CA TYR A 599 20.04 6.53 -6.14
C TYR A 599 20.03 8.05 -5.90
N LYS A 600 18.94 8.56 -5.31
CA LYS A 600 18.80 9.94 -4.87
C LYS A 600 18.10 9.99 -3.51
N ALA A 601 18.77 10.60 -2.53
CA ALA A 601 18.19 10.89 -1.23
C ALA A 601 18.49 12.34 -0.87
N GLU A 602 17.47 13.08 -0.45
CA GLU A 602 17.61 14.45 0.02
C GLU A 602 16.77 14.68 1.27
N PHE A 603 17.30 15.47 2.21
CA PHE A 603 16.66 15.75 3.49
C PHE A 603 16.62 17.26 3.69
N ALA A 604 15.44 17.83 3.91
CA ALA A 604 15.22 19.27 4.03
C ALA A 604 16.15 19.93 5.08
N TYR A 605 16.37 19.24 6.20
CA TYR A 605 17.26 19.69 7.28
C TYR A 605 18.61 18.98 7.32
N GLY A 606 19.00 18.29 6.23
CA GLY A 606 20.29 17.62 6.10
C GLY A 606 20.49 16.41 7.03
N LYS A 607 19.43 15.93 7.70
CA LYS A 607 19.45 14.79 8.63
C LYS A 607 18.37 13.77 8.30
N PHE A 608 18.66 12.50 8.59
CA PHE A 608 17.72 11.38 8.51
C PHE A 608 17.49 10.79 9.91
N GLY A 609 16.23 10.75 10.33
CA GLY A 609 15.82 10.39 11.70
C GLY A 609 15.87 11.57 12.67
N GLY A 610 15.24 11.40 13.85
CA GLY A 610 15.14 12.41 14.92
C GLY A 610 14.00 13.42 14.72
N ASN A 611 13.62 14.11 15.82
CA ASN A 611 12.40 14.94 15.93
C ASN A 611 12.65 16.32 16.57
N ASP A 612 13.82 16.93 16.33
CA ASP A 612 14.28 18.09 17.15
C ASP A 612 13.78 19.46 16.70
N GLU A 613 12.92 19.53 15.68
CA GLU A 613 12.49 20.81 15.11
C GLU A 613 11.10 21.17 15.63
N SER A 614 11.00 22.16 16.52
CA SER A 614 9.71 22.71 16.99
C SER A 614 9.77 24.24 17.02
N GLY A 615 8.63 24.89 16.79
CA GLY A 615 8.55 26.35 16.81
C GLY A 615 9.38 27.06 15.72
N LEU A 616 9.59 26.41 14.57
CA LEU A 616 10.26 27.05 13.44
C LEU A 616 9.40 28.18 12.88
N ALA A 617 10.00 29.35 12.66
CA ALA A 617 9.32 30.47 12.05
C ALA A 617 8.88 30.12 10.62
N LYS A 618 7.75 30.69 10.19
CA LYS A 618 7.25 30.55 8.82
C LYS A 618 8.36 30.90 7.81
N PRO A 619 8.71 30.00 6.88
CA PRO A 619 9.69 30.29 5.84
C PRO A 619 9.21 31.41 4.92
N SER A 620 10.13 32.25 4.41
CA SER A 620 9.81 33.26 3.39
C SER A 620 9.36 32.65 2.05
N THR A 621 9.66 31.37 1.84
CA THR A 621 9.24 30.57 0.69
C THR A 621 7.80 30.07 0.80
N SER A 622 7.22 30.05 2.00
CA SER A 622 5.87 29.55 2.24
C SER A 622 4.83 30.41 1.53
N GLN A 623 4.01 29.75 0.73
CA GLN A 623 2.88 30.28 -0.03
C GLN A 623 1.57 30.29 0.77
N CYS A 624 1.54 29.63 1.93
CA CYS A 624 0.37 29.58 2.79
C CYS A 624 0.36 30.72 3.79
N THR A 625 -0.77 31.36 4.02
CA THR A 625 -0.93 32.24 5.18
C THR A 625 -0.98 31.36 6.43
N ALA A 626 -0.29 31.77 7.50
CA ALA A 626 -0.54 31.15 8.80
C ALA A 626 -1.94 31.60 9.21
N GLU A 627 -2.93 30.72 9.07
CA GLU A 627 -4.27 30.94 9.61
C GLU A 627 -4.28 30.64 11.11
#